data_AF-A0A928X8R3-F1
#
_entry.id   AF-A0A928X8R3-F1
#
_cell.length_a   1.000
_cell.length_b   1.000
_cell.length_c   1.000
_cell.angle_alpha   90.00
_cell.angle_beta   90.00
_cell.angle_gamma   90.00
#
_symmetry.space_group_name_H-M   'P 1'
#
loop_
_entity.id
_entity.type
_entity.pdbx_description
1 polymer ?
#
loop_
_entity_poly.entity_id
_entity_poly.type
_entity_poly.pdbx_seq_one_letter_code
_entity_poly.pdbx_strand_id
1 'polypeptide(L)'
;LWYRRGERHTFNQLALEKAIPKKGSGFKQDETGRWFKTSPRGDYTDESIRALEKEGRVYRTKNGTVRIKYFLREEGDFLLENKLVGDVWDDIPDAMHLSAAEKTGYPTQKPEALLARIIKAASNPGELVLDAFAGAGTTLAVAEKLGRRWAGVDSGALAIHTTEKRLLSIKDSRHIEKPAKRFGKACSPFEVFSVCSEEEYDCGCGGERGPDVKCRYSIDESTGECVVKIERFKSGARQGAGLETLSSVALDMDFKGDVLHIDSFHTREELREKGFELRFPVEKVKGGVMLVFSDIYGNEKWFLGELA
;
A
#
# COMPACT_ATOMS: atom_id res chain seq x y z
N LEU A 1 -5.46 20.93 -6.38
CA LEU A 1 -4.52 21.19 -5.27
C LEU A 1 -3.31 21.96 -5.81
N TRP A 2 -2.92 23.06 -5.19
CA TRP A 2 -1.69 23.78 -5.49
C TRP A 2 -0.67 23.44 -4.40
N TYR A 3 0.47 22.85 -4.78
CA TYR A 3 1.58 22.59 -3.86
C TYR A 3 2.86 23.22 -4.41
N ARG A 4 3.75 23.67 -3.52
CA ARG A 4 5.05 24.27 -3.84
C ARG A 4 6.12 23.60 -3.00
N ARG A 5 7.28 23.33 -3.58
CA ARG A 5 8.47 22.86 -2.86
C ARG A 5 8.87 23.89 -1.80
N GLY A 6 8.83 23.49 -0.53
CA GLY A 6 9.29 24.32 0.58
C GLY A 6 10.81 24.51 0.56
N GLU A 7 11.28 25.55 1.25
CA GLU A 7 12.72 25.83 1.39
C GLU A 7 13.46 24.67 2.06
N ARG A 8 12.81 24.03 3.04
CA ARG A 8 13.27 22.79 3.66
C ARG A 8 12.47 21.63 3.07
N HIS A 9 13.09 20.87 2.19
CA HIS A 9 12.54 19.64 1.64
C HIS A 9 13.65 18.59 1.55
N THR A 10 13.26 17.33 1.60
CA THR A 10 14.15 16.20 1.39
C THR A 10 13.81 15.55 0.05
N PHE A 11 14.82 15.34 -0.80
CA PHE A 11 14.69 14.48 -1.96
C PHE A 11 15.96 13.63 -2.09
N ASN A 12 15.87 12.39 -1.65
CA ASN A 12 16.93 11.41 -1.74
C ASN A 12 16.84 10.74 -3.11
N GLN A 13 17.83 10.99 -3.96
CA GLN A 13 17.89 10.34 -5.26
C GLN A 13 18.16 8.85 -5.10
N LEU A 14 17.21 8.02 -5.52
CA LEU A 14 17.29 6.57 -5.40
C LEU A 14 17.89 5.94 -6.66
N ALA A 15 18.64 4.86 -6.47
CA ALA A 15 19.15 4.02 -7.54
C ALA A 15 18.75 2.56 -7.31
N LEU A 16 18.44 1.85 -8.39
CA LEU A 16 18.27 0.41 -8.41
C LEU A 16 19.57 -0.21 -8.90
N GLU A 17 20.10 -1.14 -8.12
CA GLU A 17 21.29 -1.90 -8.50
C GLU A 17 20.85 -3.11 -9.34
N LYS A 18 21.44 -3.25 -10.54
CA LYS A 18 21.24 -4.39 -11.42
C LYS A 18 22.55 -5.14 -11.60
N ALA A 19 22.55 -6.42 -11.23
CA ALA A 19 23.67 -7.33 -11.50
C ALA A 19 23.64 -7.84 -12.94
N ILE A 20 24.77 -7.68 -13.65
CA ILE A 20 24.93 -8.10 -15.04
C ILE A 20 26.18 -8.98 -15.13
N PRO A 21 26.10 -10.21 -15.67
CA PRO A 21 27.28 -11.05 -15.85
C PRO A 21 28.34 -10.36 -16.70
N LYS A 22 29.62 -10.41 -16.30
CA LYS A 22 30.74 -9.84 -17.07
C LYS A 22 30.83 -10.45 -18.46
N LYS A 23 30.76 -11.78 -18.50
CA LYS A 23 30.89 -12.57 -19.73
C LYS A 23 29.72 -12.28 -20.66
N GLY A 24 30.02 -11.76 -21.85
CA GLY A 24 29.01 -11.43 -22.86
C GLY A 24 28.29 -10.08 -22.65
N SER A 25 28.69 -9.27 -21.66
CA SER A 25 28.07 -7.95 -21.42
C SER A 25 28.35 -6.90 -22.49
N GLY A 26 29.50 -7.00 -23.18
CA GLY A 26 29.93 -6.00 -24.16
C GLY A 26 30.35 -4.64 -23.56
N PHE A 27 30.48 -4.55 -22.22
CA PHE A 27 30.98 -3.35 -21.55
C PHE A 27 32.50 -3.19 -21.75
N LYS A 28 32.99 -1.97 -21.54
CA LYS A 28 34.41 -1.61 -21.78
C LYS A 28 35.06 -1.13 -20.50
N GLN A 29 36.37 -1.25 -20.42
CA GLN A 29 37.17 -0.62 -19.37
C GLN A 29 37.79 0.67 -19.90
N ASP A 30 37.92 1.68 -19.03
CA ASP A 30 38.67 2.89 -19.33
C ASP A 30 40.18 2.67 -19.10
N GLU A 31 40.97 3.70 -19.33
CA GLU A 31 42.44 3.68 -19.15
C GLU A 31 42.87 3.38 -17.71
N THR A 32 41.95 3.54 -16.75
CA THR A 32 42.16 3.25 -15.32
C THR A 32 41.65 1.85 -14.92
N GLY A 33 41.15 1.06 -15.88
CA GLY A 33 40.60 -0.27 -15.65
C GLY A 33 39.15 -0.30 -15.15
N ARG A 34 38.45 0.85 -15.07
CA ARG A 34 37.07 0.91 -14.57
C ARG A 34 36.09 0.51 -15.67
N TRP A 35 35.18 -0.40 -15.35
CA TRP A 35 34.10 -0.80 -16.26
C TRP A 35 33.10 0.34 -16.48
N PHE A 36 32.71 0.54 -17.73
CA PHE A 36 31.70 1.54 -18.09
C PHE A 36 30.86 1.09 -19.29
N LYS A 37 29.65 1.65 -19.35
CA LYS A 37 28.83 1.72 -20.57
C LYS A 37 28.70 3.15 -21.05
N THR A 38 28.30 3.33 -22.31
CA THR A 38 28.12 4.68 -22.87
C THR A 38 26.70 4.91 -23.36
N SER A 39 26.13 6.06 -23.02
CA SER A 39 24.88 6.54 -23.61
C SER A 39 25.14 7.76 -24.50
N PRO A 40 24.28 8.04 -25.49
CA PRO A 40 24.30 9.31 -26.23
C PRO A 40 24.20 10.51 -25.28
N ARG A 41 24.62 11.68 -25.76
CA ARG A 41 24.52 12.93 -25.01
C ARG A 41 23.12 13.20 -24.46
N GLY A 42 22.05 12.94 -25.21
CA GLY A 42 20.68 13.27 -24.78
C GLY A 42 20.50 14.76 -24.49
N ASP A 43 19.70 15.09 -23.47
CA ASP A 43 19.32 16.47 -23.12
C ASP A 43 20.31 17.19 -22.20
N TYR A 44 21.52 16.65 -22.02
CA TYR A 44 22.54 17.27 -21.19
C TYR A 44 22.98 18.62 -21.77
N THR A 45 22.95 19.67 -20.95
CA THR A 45 23.43 21.01 -21.28
C THR A 45 24.96 21.02 -21.44
N ASP A 46 25.51 22.00 -22.16
CA ASP A 46 26.97 22.12 -22.31
C ASP A 46 27.70 22.29 -20.96
N GLU A 47 27.07 22.98 -20.02
CA GLU A 47 27.57 23.11 -18.64
C GLU A 47 27.65 21.75 -17.94
N SER A 48 26.59 20.93 -18.06
CA SER A 48 26.57 19.57 -17.53
C SER A 48 27.66 18.70 -18.17
N ILE A 49 27.89 18.85 -19.48
CA ILE A 49 28.96 18.13 -20.17
C ILE A 49 30.35 18.53 -19.65
N ARG A 50 30.60 19.83 -19.44
CA ARG A 50 31.88 20.30 -18.86
C ARG A 50 32.10 19.77 -17.45
N ALA A 51 31.04 19.69 -16.64
CA ALA A 51 31.12 19.07 -15.32
C ALA A 51 31.48 17.58 -15.41
N LEU A 52 30.80 16.83 -16.29
CA LEU A 52 31.07 15.41 -16.52
C LEU A 52 32.47 15.15 -17.11
N GLU A 53 33.01 16.07 -17.91
CA GLU A 53 34.40 15.99 -18.40
C GLU A 53 35.40 16.04 -17.25
N LYS A 54 35.19 16.94 -16.27
CA LYS A 54 36.02 17.01 -15.06
C LYS A 54 35.97 15.73 -14.23
N GLU A 55 34.84 15.03 -14.25
CA GLU A 55 34.65 13.72 -13.60
C GLU A 55 35.21 12.54 -14.42
N GLY A 56 35.76 12.78 -15.62
CA GLY A 56 36.23 11.73 -16.54
C GLY A 56 35.09 10.88 -17.14
N ARG A 57 33.85 11.37 -17.07
CA ARG A 57 32.62 10.67 -17.49
C ARG A 57 32.22 10.95 -18.93
N VAL A 58 33.10 11.53 -19.73
CA VAL A 58 32.85 11.79 -21.15
C VAL A 58 33.73 10.90 -22.02
N TYR A 59 33.11 10.34 -23.05
CA TYR A 59 33.77 9.58 -24.10
C TYR A 59 33.46 10.24 -25.44
N ARG A 60 34.50 10.68 -26.16
CA ARG A 60 34.37 11.25 -27.51
C ARG A 60 34.66 10.17 -28.54
N THR A 61 33.73 9.94 -29.46
CA THR A 61 33.95 9.00 -30.57
C THR A 61 34.97 9.59 -31.55
N LYS A 62 35.52 8.76 -32.45
CA LYS A 62 36.42 9.22 -33.53
C LYS A 62 35.81 10.32 -34.39
N ASN A 63 34.49 10.36 -34.49
CA ASN A 63 33.73 11.34 -35.28
C ASN A 63 33.33 12.59 -34.46
N GLY A 64 33.86 12.75 -33.23
CA GLY A 64 33.59 13.90 -32.37
C GLY A 64 32.29 13.84 -31.57
N THR A 65 31.48 12.78 -31.72
CA THR A 65 30.22 12.63 -30.96
C THR A 65 30.52 12.42 -29.47
N VAL A 66 29.89 13.23 -28.63
CA VAL A 66 29.97 13.12 -27.17
C VAL A 66 29.04 12.02 -26.68
N ARG A 67 29.58 11.11 -25.87
CA ARG A 67 28.85 10.07 -25.14
C ARG A 67 29.18 10.13 -23.65
N ILE A 68 28.21 9.79 -22.81
CA ILE A 68 28.36 9.81 -21.35
C ILE A 68 28.72 8.42 -20.85
N LYS A 69 29.78 8.32 -20.05
CA LYS A 69 30.19 7.09 -19.37
C LYS A 69 29.39 6.92 -18.07
N TYR A 70 28.82 5.74 -17.92
CA TYR A 70 28.22 5.27 -16.67
C TYR A 70 29.11 4.14 -16.16
N PHE A 71 29.80 4.41 -15.06
CA PHE A 71 30.69 3.43 -14.43
C PHE A 71 29.88 2.33 -13.73
N LEU A 72 30.42 1.12 -13.78
CA LEU A 72 29.84 -0.09 -13.21
C LEU A 72 30.75 -0.57 -12.08
N ARG A 73 30.17 -1.01 -10.96
CA ARG A 73 30.95 -1.61 -9.86
C ARG A 73 31.22 -3.07 -10.19
N GLU A 74 32.45 -3.50 -10.05
CA GLU A 74 32.85 -4.88 -10.26
C GLU A 74 32.65 -5.70 -8.98
N GLU A 75 31.93 -6.83 -9.06
CA GLU A 75 31.71 -7.72 -7.92
C GLU A 75 31.66 -9.19 -8.38
N GLY A 76 32.71 -9.96 -8.09
CA GLY A 76 32.83 -11.35 -8.53
C GLY A 76 32.77 -11.49 -10.05
N ASP A 77 31.85 -12.30 -10.58
CA ASP A 77 31.62 -12.44 -12.02
C ASP A 77 30.60 -11.44 -12.58
N PHE A 78 30.17 -10.46 -11.78
CA PHE A 78 29.14 -9.50 -12.12
C PHE A 78 29.66 -8.06 -12.19
N LEU A 79 28.94 -7.26 -12.97
CA LEU A 79 29.03 -5.81 -13.03
C LEU A 79 27.70 -5.24 -12.54
N LEU A 80 27.79 -4.38 -11.55
CA LEU A 80 26.64 -3.77 -10.90
C LEU A 80 26.41 -2.39 -11.49
N GLU A 81 25.24 -2.25 -12.11
CA GLU A 81 24.77 -1.01 -12.66
C GLU A 81 23.83 -0.32 -11.67
N ASN A 82 24.16 0.91 -11.27
CA ASN A 82 23.22 1.76 -10.54
C ASN A 82 22.38 2.57 -11.53
N LYS A 83 21.13 2.12 -11.74
CA LYS A 83 20.15 2.84 -12.55
C LYS A 83 19.36 3.80 -11.65
N LEU A 84 19.45 5.09 -11.93
CA LEU A 84 18.63 6.08 -11.24
C LEU A 84 17.14 5.79 -11.45
N VAL A 85 16.38 5.88 -10.37
CA VAL A 85 14.92 5.70 -10.40
C VAL A 85 14.29 6.92 -11.10
N GLY A 86 13.51 6.64 -12.15
CA GLY A 86 12.75 7.65 -12.90
C GLY A 86 11.37 7.92 -12.30
N ASP A 87 10.47 8.46 -13.11
CA ASP A 87 9.06 8.75 -12.80
C ASP A 87 8.08 7.64 -13.24
N VAL A 88 8.54 6.69 -14.07
CA VAL A 88 7.82 5.48 -14.43
C VAL A 88 8.40 4.28 -13.68
N TRP A 89 7.58 3.60 -12.88
CA TRP A 89 7.97 2.43 -12.09
C TRP A 89 7.20 1.19 -12.56
N ASP A 90 7.89 0.32 -13.30
CA ASP A 90 7.37 -0.94 -13.84
C ASP A 90 7.88 -2.18 -13.07
N ASP A 91 8.72 -1.96 -12.06
CA ASP A 91 9.38 -3.00 -11.28
C ASP A 91 8.70 -3.31 -9.93
N ILE A 92 7.63 -2.59 -9.59
CA ILE A 92 6.85 -2.78 -8.36
C ILE A 92 5.56 -3.54 -8.69
N PRO A 93 5.24 -4.64 -7.97
CA PRO A 93 3.98 -5.35 -8.15
C PRO A 93 2.77 -4.42 -7.95
N ASP A 94 1.72 -4.63 -8.73
CA ASP A 94 0.44 -3.96 -8.49
C ASP A 94 -0.29 -4.54 -7.26
N ALA A 95 -1.44 -3.94 -6.93
CA ALA A 95 -2.25 -4.35 -5.78
C ALA A 95 -2.87 -5.77 -5.92
N MET A 96 -3.04 -6.28 -7.14
CA MET A 96 -3.60 -7.61 -7.37
C MET A 96 -2.55 -8.70 -7.11
N HIS A 97 -1.29 -8.40 -7.43
CA HIS A 97 -0.15 -9.31 -7.31
C HIS A 97 0.62 -9.21 -5.98
N LEU A 98 0.00 -8.63 -4.94
CA LEU A 98 0.59 -8.61 -3.59
C LEU A 98 0.84 -10.03 -3.08
N SER A 99 1.97 -10.20 -2.38
CA SER A 99 2.28 -11.48 -1.74
C SER A 99 1.30 -11.79 -0.61
N ALA A 100 0.95 -13.06 -0.41
CA ALA A 100 0.06 -13.46 0.68
C ALA A 100 0.58 -13.05 2.07
N ALA A 101 1.90 -12.91 2.23
CA ALA A 101 2.53 -12.46 3.47
C ALA A 101 2.33 -10.95 3.76
N GLU A 102 1.90 -10.17 2.77
CA GLU A 102 1.68 -8.73 2.90
C GLU A 102 0.19 -8.37 2.92
N LYS A 103 -0.68 -9.20 2.33
CA LYS A 103 -2.12 -8.94 2.23
C LYS A 103 -2.77 -8.89 3.60
N THR A 104 -3.51 -7.80 3.86
CA THR A 104 -4.34 -7.63 5.07
C THR A 104 -5.79 -8.05 4.88
N GLY A 105 -6.22 -8.26 3.63
CA GLY A 105 -7.63 -8.39 3.25
C GLY A 105 -8.28 -7.05 2.85
N TYR A 106 -7.62 -5.92 3.10
CA TYR A 106 -8.13 -4.61 2.71
C TYR A 106 -8.07 -4.42 1.18
N PRO A 107 -9.17 -4.02 0.51
CA PRO A 107 -9.30 -4.14 -0.95
C PRO A 107 -8.34 -3.25 -1.73
N THR A 108 -8.15 -2.01 -1.27
CA THR A 108 -7.39 -0.98 -1.98
C THR A 108 -5.95 -0.85 -1.47
N GLN A 109 -5.47 -1.86 -0.73
CA GLN A 109 -4.14 -1.90 -0.14
C GLN A 109 -3.05 -1.63 -1.18
N LYS A 110 -2.18 -0.66 -0.88
CA LYS A 110 -0.99 -0.37 -1.68
C LYS A 110 0.19 -1.28 -1.30
N PRO A 111 1.07 -1.65 -2.26
CA PRO A 111 2.27 -2.43 -1.98
C PRO A 111 3.25 -1.71 -1.05
N GLU A 112 3.86 -2.46 -0.13
CA GLU A 112 4.91 -1.94 0.76
C GLU A 112 6.13 -1.45 -0.02
N ALA A 113 6.51 -2.13 -1.12
CA ALA A 113 7.62 -1.72 -1.97
C ALA A 113 7.41 -0.34 -2.60
N LEU A 114 6.18 -0.02 -2.98
CA LEU A 114 5.81 1.29 -3.53
C LEU A 114 6.03 2.38 -2.48
N LEU A 115 5.46 2.19 -1.29
CA LEU A 115 5.56 3.20 -0.25
C LEU A 115 6.96 3.30 0.33
N ALA A 116 7.73 2.20 0.34
CA ALA A 116 9.11 2.22 0.77
C ALA A 116 9.97 3.09 -0.15
N ARG A 117 9.73 3.03 -1.46
CA ARG A 117 10.40 3.89 -2.44
C ARG A 117 10.03 5.36 -2.20
N ILE A 118 8.75 5.67 -2.07
CA ILE A 118 8.27 7.04 -1.84
C ILE A 118 8.84 7.61 -0.55
N ILE A 119 8.73 6.88 0.57
CA ILE A 119 9.20 7.32 1.89
C ILE A 119 10.72 7.51 1.90
N LYS A 120 11.49 6.59 1.28
CA LYS A 120 12.95 6.75 1.17
C LYS A 120 13.35 7.97 0.35
N ALA A 121 12.62 8.26 -0.74
CA ALA A 121 12.88 9.42 -1.57
C ALA A 121 12.53 10.73 -0.84
N ALA A 122 11.43 10.76 -0.08
CA ALA A 122 10.89 11.98 0.50
C ALA A 122 11.25 12.23 1.97
N SER A 123 11.91 11.29 2.66
CA SER A 123 12.22 11.42 4.10
C SER A 123 13.46 10.63 4.55
N ASN A 124 14.03 11.07 5.67
CA ASN A 124 15.12 10.42 6.38
C ASN A 124 14.62 9.68 7.64
N PRO A 125 15.38 8.69 8.15
CA PRO A 125 15.07 8.07 9.44
C PRO A 125 14.85 9.11 10.55
N GLY A 126 13.88 8.88 11.43
CA GLY A 126 13.49 9.78 12.53
C GLY A 126 12.49 10.90 12.15
N GLU A 127 12.32 11.19 10.86
CA GLU A 127 11.32 12.16 10.37
C GLU A 127 9.89 11.59 10.50
N LEU A 128 8.89 12.48 10.41
CA LEU A 128 7.47 12.14 10.53
C LEU A 128 6.86 11.95 9.13
N VAL A 129 6.14 10.84 8.94
CA VAL A 129 5.32 10.56 7.75
C VAL A 129 3.84 10.66 8.14
N LEU A 130 3.08 11.49 7.44
CA LEU A 130 1.63 11.60 7.62
C LEU A 130 0.91 10.95 6.44
N ASP A 131 -0.06 10.09 6.73
CA ASP A 131 -1.04 9.60 5.76
C ASP A 131 -2.45 9.95 6.23
N ALA A 132 -3.12 10.84 5.50
CA ALA A 132 -4.47 11.30 5.83
C ALA A 132 -5.59 10.39 5.26
N PHE A 133 -5.21 9.30 4.59
CA PHE A 133 -6.12 8.28 4.05
C PHE A 133 -5.49 6.90 4.26
N ALA A 134 -5.21 6.58 5.52
CA ALA A 134 -4.33 5.48 5.91
C ALA A 134 -4.81 4.10 5.41
N GLY A 135 -6.12 3.88 5.28
CA GLY A 135 -6.73 2.66 4.75
C GLY A 135 -6.19 1.40 5.42
N ALA A 136 -5.46 0.58 4.65
CA ALA A 136 -4.82 -0.65 5.13
C ALA A 136 -3.58 -0.45 6.01
N GLY A 137 -3.23 0.80 6.34
CA GLY A 137 -2.09 1.16 7.16
C GLY A 137 -0.72 0.90 6.51
N THR A 138 -0.65 0.70 5.19
CA THR A 138 0.63 0.38 4.51
C THR A 138 1.67 1.47 4.76
N THR A 139 1.29 2.75 4.66
CA THR A 139 2.23 3.88 4.85
C THR A 139 2.85 3.86 6.24
N LEU A 140 2.02 3.67 7.27
CA LEU A 140 2.46 3.65 8.66
C LEU A 140 3.36 2.46 8.95
N ALA A 141 2.97 1.27 8.49
CA ALA A 141 3.77 0.06 8.64
C ALA A 141 5.15 0.18 7.96
N VAL A 142 5.19 0.76 6.75
CA VAL A 142 6.46 0.98 6.04
C VAL A 142 7.30 2.06 6.72
N ALA A 143 6.70 3.16 7.18
CA ALA A 143 7.38 4.20 7.92
C ALA A 143 8.03 3.62 9.20
N GLU A 144 7.30 2.82 9.98
CA GLU A 144 7.80 2.13 11.17
C GLU A 144 8.99 1.21 10.81
N LYS A 145 8.85 0.36 9.79
CA LYS A 145 9.92 -0.56 9.35
C LYS A 145 11.17 0.16 8.89
N LEU A 146 11.01 1.35 8.33
CA LEU A 146 12.08 2.21 7.87
C LEU A 146 12.64 3.11 9.00
N GLY A 147 12.11 3.05 10.22
CA GLY A 147 12.59 3.85 11.34
C GLY A 147 12.18 5.31 11.25
N ARG A 148 11.00 5.61 10.71
CA ARG A 148 10.36 6.92 10.72
C ARG A 148 9.24 6.94 11.76
N ARG A 149 8.93 8.12 12.28
CA ARG A 149 7.68 8.35 13.02
C ARG A 149 6.55 8.44 12.02
N TRP A 150 5.33 8.16 12.46
CA TRP A 150 4.18 8.17 11.58
C TRP A 150 2.93 8.68 12.30
N ALA A 151 2.01 9.24 11.51
CA ALA A 151 0.65 9.56 11.92
C ALA A 151 -0.28 9.14 10.78
N GLY A 152 -1.38 8.48 11.12
CA GLY A 152 -2.39 8.02 10.17
C GLY A 152 -3.75 8.57 10.54
N VAL A 153 -4.52 8.96 9.53
CA VAL A 153 -5.93 9.34 9.68
C VAL A 153 -6.73 8.55 8.68
N ASP A 154 -7.87 8.04 9.12
CA ASP A 154 -8.90 7.47 8.25
C ASP A 154 -10.26 7.67 8.92
N SER A 155 -11.32 7.79 8.13
CA SER A 155 -12.69 7.91 8.63
C SER A 155 -13.36 6.55 8.80
N GLY A 156 -12.90 5.52 8.09
CA GLY A 156 -13.48 4.18 8.13
C GLY A 156 -12.98 3.41 9.35
N ALA A 157 -13.90 2.92 10.18
CA ALA A 157 -13.52 2.12 11.34
C ALA A 157 -12.90 0.77 10.89
N LEU A 158 -13.31 0.24 9.74
CA LEU A 158 -12.63 -0.89 9.08
C LEU A 158 -11.14 -0.60 8.81
N ALA A 159 -10.82 0.60 8.31
CA ALA A 159 -9.46 1.02 8.02
C ALA A 159 -8.63 1.15 9.30
N ILE A 160 -9.20 1.78 10.34
CA ILE A 160 -8.54 1.93 11.64
C ILE A 160 -8.21 0.55 12.24
N HIS A 161 -9.16 -0.37 12.32
CA HIS A 161 -8.91 -1.71 12.87
C HIS A 161 -7.92 -2.53 12.03
N THR A 162 -8.01 -2.44 10.70
CA THR A 162 -7.04 -3.09 9.81
C THR A 162 -5.62 -2.55 10.07
N THR A 163 -5.50 -1.23 10.22
CA THR A 163 -4.24 -0.55 10.49
C THR A 163 -3.67 -0.93 11.86
N GLU A 164 -4.49 -0.89 12.92
CA GLU A 164 -4.11 -1.31 14.27
C GLU A 164 -3.58 -2.74 14.28
N LYS A 165 -4.34 -3.68 13.71
CA LYS A 165 -3.93 -5.10 13.62
C LYS A 165 -2.59 -5.24 12.92
N ARG A 166 -2.40 -4.54 11.80
CA ARG A 166 -1.16 -4.57 11.01
C ARG A 166 0.03 -4.08 11.82
N LEU A 167 -0.15 -3.01 12.59
CA LEU A 167 0.89 -2.44 13.43
C LEU A 167 1.21 -3.34 14.63
N LEU A 168 0.20 -3.85 15.34
CA LEU A 168 0.40 -4.77 16.47
C LEU A 168 1.11 -6.07 16.07
N SER A 169 0.85 -6.56 14.86
CA SER A 169 1.49 -7.78 14.30
C SER A 169 2.76 -7.51 13.49
N ILE A 170 3.25 -6.26 13.42
CA ILE A 170 4.32 -5.87 12.50
C ILE A 170 5.63 -6.66 12.68
N LYS A 171 5.91 -7.11 13.92
CA LYS A 171 7.11 -7.91 14.24
C LYS A 171 7.20 -9.20 13.41
N ASP A 172 6.06 -9.77 13.06
CA ASP A 172 5.96 -11.04 12.33
C ASP A 172 5.94 -10.85 10.80
N SER A 173 5.80 -9.60 10.34
CA SER A 173 5.83 -9.25 8.93
C SER A 173 7.24 -9.34 8.33
N ARG A 174 7.35 -9.27 7.00
CA ARG A 174 8.64 -9.29 6.29
C ARG A 174 9.39 -7.97 6.46
N HIS A 175 10.72 -8.06 6.49
CA HIS A 175 11.59 -6.89 6.45
C HIS A 175 11.63 -6.28 5.04
N ILE A 176 11.44 -4.96 4.93
CA ILE A 176 11.39 -4.24 3.63
C ILE A 176 12.62 -4.49 2.77
N GLU A 177 13.82 -4.34 3.35
CA GLU A 177 15.08 -4.47 2.61
C GLU A 177 15.61 -5.90 2.52
N LYS A 178 15.07 -6.82 3.33
CA LYS A 178 15.54 -8.20 3.42
C LYS A 178 14.32 -9.13 3.47
N PRO A 179 13.57 -9.28 2.36
CA PRO A 179 12.27 -9.96 2.38
C PRO A 179 12.31 -11.42 2.84
N ALA A 180 13.48 -12.07 2.80
CA ALA A 180 13.71 -13.41 3.32
C ALA A 180 13.72 -13.49 4.87
N LYS A 181 13.78 -12.34 5.56
CA LYS A 181 13.79 -12.24 7.02
C LYS A 181 12.50 -11.59 7.53
N ARG A 182 12.11 -11.96 8.75
CA ARG A 182 11.09 -11.22 9.51
C ARG A 182 11.64 -9.86 9.92
N PHE A 183 10.75 -8.89 10.11
CA PHE A 183 11.09 -7.58 10.65
C PHE A 183 11.60 -7.69 12.09
N GLY A 184 10.93 -8.50 12.92
CA GLY A 184 11.42 -8.92 14.24
C GLY A 184 11.34 -7.88 15.35
N LYS A 185 11.03 -6.62 15.03
CA LYS A 185 10.83 -5.55 16.02
C LYS A 185 9.33 -5.28 16.21
N ALA A 186 8.89 -5.16 17.45
CA ALA A 186 7.54 -4.69 17.77
C ALA A 186 7.35 -3.25 17.29
N CYS A 187 6.10 -2.88 16.99
CA CYS A 187 5.77 -1.49 16.68
C CYS A 187 6.10 -0.60 17.88
N SER A 188 6.58 0.62 17.60
CA SER A 188 6.69 1.66 18.62
C SER A 188 5.31 1.92 19.25
N PRO A 189 5.23 2.23 20.57
CA PRO A 189 3.95 2.53 21.21
C PRO A 189 3.20 3.62 20.46
N PHE A 190 1.91 3.40 20.24
CA PHE A 190 1.02 4.33 19.56
C PHE A 190 -0.32 4.38 20.28
N GLU A 191 -1.07 5.45 20.05
CA GLU A 191 -2.40 5.68 20.59
C GLU A 191 -3.34 6.02 19.44
N VAL A 192 -4.59 5.57 19.55
CA VAL A 192 -5.63 5.83 18.57
C VAL A 192 -6.57 6.87 19.16
N PHE A 193 -6.58 8.04 18.53
CA PHE A 193 -7.45 9.15 18.92
C PHE A 193 -8.67 9.15 18.03
N SER A 194 -9.85 8.95 18.63
CA SER A 194 -11.10 9.26 17.97
C SER A 194 -11.40 10.74 18.16
N VAL A 195 -11.30 11.52 17.09
CA VAL A 195 -11.70 12.94 17.13
C VAL A 195 -13.22 12.99 16.97
N CYS A 196 -13.93 12.69 18.06
CA CYS A 196 -15.33 13.02 18.22
C CYS A 196 -15.40 14.15 19.25
N SER A 197 -15.68 15.38 18.82
CA SER A 197 -15.97 16.47 19.75
C SER A 197 -17.31 16.19 20.43
N GLU A 198 -17.35 16.22 21.76
CA GLU A 198 -18.60 16.04 22.53
C GLU A 198 -19.62 17.18 22.29
N GLU A 199 -19.23 18.28 21.62
CA GLU A 199 -20.08 19.49 21.50
C GLU A 199 -20.20 20.08 20.09
N GLU A 200 -19.63 19.46 19.04
CA GLU A 200 -19.84 19.88 17.64
C GLU A 200 -20.37 18.73 16.77
N TYR A 201 -21.64 18.41 16.99
CA TYR A 201 -22.49 17.71 16.02
C TYR A 201 -22.76 18.58 14.77
N ASP A 202 -21.73 19.02 14.05
CA ASP A 202 -21.87 19.50 12.66
C ASP A 202 -20.54 19.48 11.86
N CYS A 203 -19.64 18.54 12.13
CA CYS A 203 -19.06 17.83 10.99
C CYS A 203 -20.14 16.82 10.60
N GLY A 204 -20.58 16.76 9.34
CA GLY A 204 -21.66 15.85 8.89
C GLY A 204 -21.45 14.36 9.23
N CYS A 205 -20.30 14.00 9.80
CA CYS A 205 -19.94 12.74 10.41
C CYS A 205 -20.61 12.44 11.77
N GLY A 206 -21.17 13.42 12.48
CA GLY A 206 -21.82 13.21 13.79
C GLY A 206 -23.28 12.74 13.73
N GLY A 207 -23.98 12.97 12.61
CA GLY A 207 -25.43 12.73 12.50
C GLY A 207 -25.87 11.78 11.38
N GLU A 208 -24.95 11.32 10.53
CA GLU A 208 -25.28 10.34 9.51
C GLU A 208 -25.22 8.93 10.12
N ARG A 209 -26.40 8.41 10.49
CA ARG A 209 -26.56 7.00 10.85
C ARG A 209 -25.89 6.18 9.75
N GLY A 210 -24.90 5.36 10.11
CA GLY A 210 -24.40 4.30 9.22
C GLY A 210 -25.57 3.58 8.54
N PRO A 211 -25.37 3.05 7.33
CA PRO A 211 -26.46 2.64 6.46
C PRO A 211 -27.51 1.79 7.18
N ASP A 212 -28.79 2.03 6.87
CA ASP A 212 -29.88 1.17 7.33
C ASP A 212 -29.91 -0.09 6.46
N VAL A 213 -29.55 -1.22 7.06
CA VAL A 213 -29.43 -2.51 6.39
C VAL A 213 -30.42 -3.50 6.98
N LYS A 214 -31.15 -4.20 6.11
CA LYS A 214 -31.98 -5.34 6.49
C LYS A 214 -31.50 -6.57 5.73
N CYS A 215 -31.17 -7.61 6.48
CA CYS A 215 -30.74 -8.89 5.95
C CYS A 215 -31.71 -10.00 6.37
N ARG A 216 -31.79 -11.02 5.51
CA ARG A 216 -32.36 -12.33 5.85
C ARG A 216 -31.21 -13.33 5.97
N TYR A 217 -31.23 -14.11 7.03
CA TYR A 217 -30.23 -15.11 7.34
C TYR A 217 -30.86 -16.49 7.19
N SER A 218 -30.16 -17.41 6.54
CA SER A 218 -30.58 -18.81 6.39
C SER A 218 -29.35 -19.71 6.22
N ILE A 219 -29.50 -20.99 6.53
CA ILE A 219 -28.51 -22.02 6.21
C ILE A 219 -29.05 -22.84 5.04
N ASP A 220 -28.25 -23.00 4.01
CA ASP A 220 -28.54 -23.91 2.90
C ASP A 220 -28.03 -25.30 3.29
N GLU A 221 -28.92 -26.16 3.79
CA GLU A 221 -28.58 -27.51 4.25
C GLU A 221 -28.01 -28.39 3.13
N SER A 222 -28.31 -28.09 1.87
CA SER A 222 -27.82 -28.87 0.74
C SER A 222 -26.34 -28.61 0.43
N THR A 223 -25.86 -27.41 0.70
CA THR A 223 -24.47 -27.00 0.46
C THR A 223 -23.65 -26.85 1.75
N GLY A 224 -24.30 -26.78 2.91
CA GLY A 224 -23.64 -26.49 4.18
C GLY A 224 -23.19 -25.03 4.30
N GLU A 225 -23.81 -24.11 3.57
CA GLU A 225 -23.42 -22.70 3.55
C GLU A 225 -24.38 -21.82 4.36
N CYS A 226 -23.82 -20.84 5.07
CA CYS A 226 -24.56 -19.69 5.55
C CYS A 226 -24.89 -18.76 4.38
N VAL A 227 -26.14 -18.33 4.29
CA VAL A 227 -26.61 -17.39 3.29
C VAL A 227 -27.12 -16.13 3.98
N VAL A 228 -26.50 -15.00 3.63
CA VAL A 228 -26.92 -13.66 4.07
C VAL A 228 -27.44 -12.90 2.86
N LYS A 229 -28.77 -12.75 2.78
CA LYS A 229 -29.43 -12.01 1.71
C LYS A 229 -29.70 -10.58 2.14
N ILE A 230 -29.15 -9.62 1.41
CA ILE A 230 -29.37 -8.20 1.66
C ILE A 230 -30.71 -7.80 1.02
N GLU A 231 -31.76 -7.66 1.84
CA GLU A 231 -33.10 -7.30 1.37
C GLU A 231 -33.25 -5.80 1.14
N ARG A 232 -32.63 -4.99 2.02
CA ARG A 232 -32.70 -3.54 1.99
C ARG A 232 -31.36 -2.96 2.40
N PHE A 233 -30.93 -1.93 1.68
CA PHE A 233 -29.80 -1.11 2.04
C PHE A 233 -30.16 0.35 1.75
N LYS A 234 -29.91 1.25 2.70
CA LYS A 234 -30.11 2.68 2.52
C LYS A 234 -28.94 3.44 3.16
N SER A 235 -28.17 4.16 2.35
CA SER A 235 -27.11 5.04 2.84
C SER A 235 -27.64 6.06 3.87
N GLY A 236 -26.78 6.39 4.84
CA GLY A 236 -27.02 7.46 5.80
C GLY A 236 -26.98 8.86 5.18
N ALA A 237 -26.30 8.99 4.03
CA ALA A 237 -26.15 10.24 3.31
C ALA A 237 -27.45 10.65 2.61
N ARG A 238 -27.67 11.97 2.48
CA ARG A 238 -28.91 12.54 1.92
C ARG A 238 -29.16 12.23 0.43
N GLN A 239 -28.22 11.61 -0.28
CA GLN A 239 -28.32 11.30 -1.72
C GLN A 239 -28.14 9.79 -2.00
N GLY A 240 -29.08 9.23 -2.77
CA GLY A 240 -29.12 7.81 -3.13
C GLY A 240 -30.00 6.98 -2.18
N ALA A 241 -30.72 5.99 -2.71
CA ALA A 241 -31.69 5.22 -1.94
C ALA A 241 -31.83 3.80 -2.49
N GLY A 242 -31.16 2.85 -1.85
CA GLY A 242 -31.24 1.45 -2.23
C GLY A 242 -29.87 0.78 -2.31
N LEU A 243 -29.89 -0.42 -2.89
CA LEU A 243 -28.71 -1.27 -3.05
C LEU A 243 -27.65 -0.66 -3.97
N GLU A 244 -27.98 0.35 -4.78
CA GLU A 244 -27.01 1.09 -5.59
C GLU A 244 -26.04 1.93 -4.75
N THR A 245 -26.44 2.30 -3.53
CA THR A 245 -25.59 3.03 -2.57
C THR A 245 -24.69 2.11 -1.74
N LEU A 246 -24.88 0.79 -1.82
CA LEU A 246 -23.95 -0.16 -1.23
C LEU A 246 -22.61 -0.05 -1.97
N SER A 247 -21.52 0.08 -1.23
CA SER A 247 -20.17 0.00 -1.78
C SER A 247 -19.64 -1.42 -1.65
N SER A 248 -19.69 -1.96 -0.43
CA SER A 248 -19.09 -3.25 -0.14
C SER A 248 -19.56 -3.87 1.17
N VAL A 249 -19.25 -5.16 1.33
CA VAL A 249 -19.45 -5.93 2.55
C VAL A 249 -18.17 -6.69 2.89
N ALA A 250 -17.63 -6.46 4.09
CA ALA A 250 -16.54 -7.25 4.66
C ALA A 250 -17.10 -8.29 5.65
N LEU A 251 -16.52 -9.48 5.65
CA LEU A 251 -16.92 -10.61 6.50
C LEU A 251 -15.72 -11.11 7.31
N ASP A 252 -15.96 -11.33 8.60
CA ASP A 252 -15.10 -12.05 9.54
C ASP A 252 -15.92 -13.20 10.16
N MET A 253 -15.46 -14.44 10.01
CA MET A 253 -16.13 -15.67 10.46
C MET A 253 -15.61 -16.18 11.83
N ASP A 254 -14.61 -15.53 12.42
CA ASP A 254 -14.03 -15.88 13.73
C ASP A 254 -13.80 -14.63 14.58
N PHE A 255 -14.79 -13.74 14.62
CA PHE A 255 -14.68 -12.49 15.37
C PHE A 255 -14.71 -12.75 16.88
N LYS A 256 -13.69 -12.26 17.60
CA LYS A 256 -13.46 -12.51 19.04
C LYS A 256 -13.81 -11.34 19.94
N GLY A 257 -14.43 -10.30 19.39
CA GLY A 257 -14.86 -9.12 20.15
C GLY A 257 -13.84 -7.98 20.20
N ASP A 258 -12.65 -8.17 19.66
CA ASP A 258 -11.56 -7.19 19.69
C ASP A 258 -11.17 -6.67 18.30
N VAL A 259 -10.56 -7.50 17.46
CA VAL A 259 -9.92 -7.07 16.21
C VAL A 259 -10.55 -7.77 15.00
N LEU A 260 -11.10 -6.99 14.08
CA LEU A 260 -11.68 -7.51 12.85
C LEU A 260 -10.63 -8.20 11.96
N HIS A 261 -10.94 -9.40 11.51
CA HIS A 261 -10.15 -10.22 10.60
C HIS A 261 -10.94 -10.45 9.31
N ILE A 262 -10.64 -9.67 8.26
CA ILE A 262 -11.37 -9.76 6.99
C ILE A 262 -11.03 -11.10 6.30
N ASP A 263 -11.94 -12.07 6.40
CA ASP A 263 -11.84 -13.35 5.70
C ASP A 263 -12.28 -13.21 4.24
N SER A 264 -13.28 -12.38 3.98
CA SER A 264 -13.69 -12.05 2.61
C SER A 264 -14.25 -10.64 2.50
N PHE A 265 -14.12 -10.07 1.31
CA PHE A 265 -14.62 -8.75 0.96
C PHE A 265 -15.35 -8.85 -0.37
N HIS A 266 -16.55 -8.28 -0.44
CA HIS A 266 -17.40 -8.35 -1.63
C HIS A 266 -17.83 -6.94 -2.02
N THR A 267 -17.53 -6.56 -3.24
CA THR A 267 -17.98 -5.30 -3.85
C THR A 267 -19.47 -5.36 -4.21
N ARG A 268 -20.11 -4.20 -4.41
CA ARG A 268 -21.49 -4.14 -4.89
C ARG A 268 -21.66 -4.89 -6.21
N GLU A 269 -20.72 -4.77 -7.14
CA GLU A 269 -20.75 -5.43 -8.44
C GLU A 269 -20.84 -6.95 -8.28
N GLU A 270 -19.96 -7.54 -7.47
CA GLU A 270 -19.94 -8.99 -7.20
C GLU A 270 -21.22 -9.45 -6.50
N LEU A 271 -21.71 -8.67 -5.53
CA LEU A 271 -22.96 -8.99 -4.84
C LEU A 271 -24.16 -8.90 -5.78
N ARG A 272 -24.20 -7.91 -6.68
CA ARG A 272 -25.29 -7.75 -7.65
C ARG A 272 -25.41 -8.97 -8.57
N GLU A 273 -24.28 -9.51 -9.02
CA GLU A 273 -24.24 -10.73 -9.85
C GLU A 273 -24.77 -11.96 -9.10
N LYS A 274 -24.62 -11.98 -7.77
CA LYS A 274 -25.11 -13.04 -6.88
C LYS A 274 -26.50 -12.73 -6.28
N GLY A 275 -27.24 -11.77 -6.82
CA GLY A 275 -28.57 -11.40 -6.31
C GLY A 275 -28.56 -10.83 -4.89
N PHE A 276 -27.45 -10.17 -4.51
CA PHE A 276 -27.16 -9.64 -3.18
C PHE A 276 -27.16 -10.71 -2.07
N GLU A 277 -26.73 -11.92 -2.41
CA GLU A 277 -26.49 -13.00 -1.47
C GLU A 277 -24.99 -13.16 -1.21
N LEU A 278 -24.62 -13.03 0.05
CA LEU A 278 -23.31 -13.42 0.56
C LEU A 278 -23.42 -14.87 1.06
N ARG A 279 -22.56 -15.75 0.54
CA ARG A 279 -22.50 -17.16 0.92
C ARG A 279 -21.12 -17.50 1.48
N PHE A 280 -21.09 -18.24 2.57
CA PHE A 280 -19.85 -18.73 3.17
C PHE A 280 -20.08 -20.06 3.91
N PRO A 281 -19.07 -20.94 4.00
CA PRO A 281 -19.25 -22.28 4.56
C PRO A 281 -19.44 -22.24 6.09
N VAL A 282 -20.41 -23.00 6.59
CA VAL A 282 -20.72 -23.08 8.04
C VAL A 282 -19.50 -23.57 8.83
N GLU A 283 -18.73 -24.53 8.28
CA GLU A 283 -17.58 -25.14 8.95
C GLU A 283 -16.39 -24.17 9.16
N LYS A 284 -16.39 -23.03 8.48
CA LYS A 284 -15.37 -21.98 8.67
C LYS A 284 -15.72 -21.03 9.82
N VAL A 285 -16.96 -21.03 10.28
CA VAL A 285 -17.40 -20.20 11.40
C VAL A 285 -16.93 -20.83 12.70
N LYS A 286 -16.09 -20.09 13.44
CA LYS A 286 -15.46 -20.56 14.68
C LYS A 286 -15.81 -19.71 15.90
N GLY A 287 -16.24 -18.48 15.67
CA GLY A 287 -16.65 -17.52 16.69
C GLY A 287 -17.87 -16.74 16.24
N GLY A 288 -17.94 -15.46 16.59
CA GLY A 288 -18.96 -14.57 16.06
C GLY A 288 -18.75 -14.30 14.58
N VAL A 289 -19.84 -14.15 13.84
CA VAL A 289 -19.82 -13.66 12.46
C VAL A 289 -20.00 -12.15 12.50
N MET A 290 -19.00 -11.41 12.03
CA MET A 290 -19.07 -9.97 11.88
C MET A 290 -19.21 -9.59 10.41
N LEU A 291 -20.23 -8.80 10.11
CA LEU A 291 -20.47 -8.20 8.80
C LEU A 291 -20.34 -6.69 8.90
N VAL A 292 -19.49 -6.11 8.05
CA VAL A 292 -19.31 -4.67 7.94
C VAL A 292 -19.80 -4.21 6.57
N PHE A 293 -20.92 -3.50 6.55
CA PHE A 293 -21.48 -2.91 5.34
C PHE A 293 -20.98 -1.48 5.20
N SER A 294 -20.47 -1.13 4.01
CA SER A 294 -20.04 0.24 3.70
C SER A 294 -20.88 0.80 2.57
N ASP A 295 -21.27 2.07 2.68
CA ASP A 295 -21.86 2.81 1.55
C ASP A 295 -20.79 3.48 0.67
N ILE A 296 -21.21 4.08 -0.45
CA ILE A 296 -20.32 4.78 -1.39
C ILE A 296 -19.65 6.04 -0.81
N TYR A 297 -20.10 6.50 0.36
CA TYR A 297 -19.56 7.66 1.06
C TYR A 297 -18.59 7.26 2.18
N GLY A 298 -18.42 5.95 2.42
CA GLY A 298 -17.53 5.43 3.45
C GLY A 298 -18.19 5.29 4.83
N ASN A 299 -19.51 5.47 4.94
CA ASN A 299 -20.22 5.22 6.18
C ASN A 299 -20.44 3.72 6.38
N GLU A 300 -20.26 3.24 7.61
CA GLU A 300 -20.27 1.82 7.94
C GLU A 300 -21.43 1.43 8.86
N LYS A 301 -21.97 0.22 8.67
CA LYS A 301 -22.93 -0.43 9.59
C LYS A 301 -22.47 -1.85 9.88
N TRP A 302 -22.40 -2.18 11.17
CA TRP A 302 -21.86 -3.46 11.64
C TRP A 302 -22.97 -4.35 12.19
N PHE A 303 -22.86 -5.65 11.93
CA PHE A 303 -23.72 -6.68 12.49
C PHE A 303 -22.86 -7.81 13.05
N LEU A 304 -23.06 -8.11 14.33
CA LEU A 304 -22.53 -9.29 14.98
C LEU A 304 -23.65 -10.32 15.13
N GLY A 305 -23.41 -11.54 14.66
CA GLY A 305 -24.30 -12.67 14.84
C GLY A 305 -23.53 -13.90 15.33
N GLU A 306 -24.25 -14.82 15.96
CA GLU A 306 -23.74 -16.14 16.35
C GLU A 306 -24.56 -17.21 15.62
N LEU A 307 -23.91 -18.31 15.23
CA LEU A 307 -24.61 -19.51 14.78
C LEU A 307 -25.07 -20.28 16.01
N ALA A 308 -26.27 -19.97 16.50
CA ALA A 308 -26.94 -20.71 17.57
C ALA A 308 -27.87 -21.79 17.01
#